data_AF-A0A4R5CKF4-F1
#
_entry.id   AF-A0A4R5CKF4-F1
#
_cell.length_a   1.000
_cell.length_b   1.000
_cell.length_c   1.000
_cell.angle_alpha   90.00
_cell.angle_beta   90.00
_cell.angle_gamma   90.00
#
_symmetry.space_group_name_H-M   'P 1'
#
loop_
_entity.id
_entity.type
_entity.pdbx_description
1 polymer ?
#
loop_
_entity_poly.entity_id
_entity_poly.type
_entity_poly.pdbx_seq_one_letter_code
_entity_poly.pdbx_strand_id
1 'polypeptide(L)'
;MAVEVEADGAVVDDQQRPRVVSVRRVGVVDVAGVEDLDQPRDVRPPGADRGTRAAGGLRVRHANTVQDSRHRPRHAGTVTEEIRFTTKIAVLLHDDLAVWQRLNVTAFLVSGVAGAEPELLGEPYADADGTEYLPMFRQPVMVFAGDGDVLRAAHGRALSRGLRFTVFTRELFATGNDRDNRAAVAAVRRDDLDVVGLALHGPRNAVDKVVKGARLHH
;
A
#
# COMPACT_ATOMS: atom_id res chain seq x y z
N MET A 1 1.16 37.83 0.00
CA MET A 1 -0.10 37.95 -0.77
C MET A 1 -0.19 36.79 -1.75
N ALA A 2 -1.45 36.41 -2.04
CA ALA A 2 -1.98 35.28 -2.79
C ALA A 2 -1.08 34.58 -3.84
N VAL A 3 -1.02 33.24 -3.74
CA VAL A 3 -0.76 32.32 -4.85
C VAL A 3 -2.13 31.85 -5.31
N GLU A 4 -2.44 32.07 -6.59
CA GLU A 4 -3.64 31.52 -7.23
C GLU A 4 -3.26 30.17 -7.85
N VAL A 5 -3.87 29.10 -7.34
CA VAL A 5 -3.75 27.74 -7.90
C VAL A 5 -5.05 27.47 -8.62
N GLU A 6 -5.05 27.55 -9.94
CA GLU A 6 -6.13 27.03 -10.75
C GLU A 6 -5.93 25.52 -10.86
N ALA A 7 -6.75 24.77 -10.13
CA ALA A 7 -6.75 23.31 -10.21
C ALA A 7 -7.58 22.91 -11.43
N ASP A 8 -6.92 22.44 -12.49
CA ASP A 8 -7.61 21.70 -13.54
C ASP A 8 -8.23 20.46 -12.89
N GLY A 9 -9.56 20.39 -12.93
CA GLY A 9 -10.32 19.26 -12.41
C GLY A 9 -9.78 17.95 -12.97
N ALA A 10 -9.82 16.89 -12.15
CA ALA A 10 -9.36 15.58 -12.57
C ALA A 10 -10.10 15.13 -13.83
N VAL A 11 -9.47 15.25 -15.01
CA VAL A 11 -10.00 14.69 -16.25
C VAL A 11 -9.69 13.20 -16.23
N VAL A 12 -10.75 12.43 -16.01
CA VAL A 12 -10.77 10.97 -15.99
C VAL A 12 -10.74 10.47 -17.44
N ASP A 13 -9.77 9.61 -17.79
CA ASP A 13 -9.77 8.89 -19.08
C ASP A 13 -10.93 7.88 -19.10
N ASP A 14 -11.40 7.44 -20.29
CA ASP A 14 -12.50 6.49 -20.49
C ASP A 14 -12.32 5.15 -19.74
N GLN A 15 -11.12 4.88 -19.22
CA GLN A 15 -10.77 3.73 -18.38
C GLN A 15 -10.58 4.03 -16.88
N GLN A 16 -10.96 5.22 -16.40
CA GLN A 16 -10.87 5.65 -14.99
C GLN A 16 -9.49 5.50 -14.33
N ARG A 17 -8.40 5.68 -15.07
CA ARG A 17 -7.03 5.71 -14.52
C ARG A 17 -6.56 7.17 -14.38
N PRO A 18 -5.93 7.55 -13.25
CA PRO A 18 -5.28 8.85 -13.16
C PRO A 18 -4.05 8.88 -14.09
N ARG A 19 -3.94 9.91 -14.94
CA ARG A 19 -2.68 10.23 -15.63
C ARG A 19 -1.79 11.04 -14.69
N VAL A 20 -0.48 10.76 -14.73
CA VAL A 20 0.53 11.45 -13.94
C VAL A 20 0.44 12.97 -14.18
N VAL A 21 0.29 13.74 -13.11
CA VAL A 21 0.40 15.21 -13.13
C VAL A 21 1.85 15.57 -13.43
N SER A 22 2.10 16.19 -14.58
CA SER A 22 3.42 16.71 -14.91
C SER A 22 3.58 18.10 -14.29
N VAL A 23 4.47 18.24 -13.31
CA VAL A 23 4.84 19.53 -12.73
C VAL A 23 5.80 20.22 -13.69
N ARG A 24 5.32 21.23 -14.43
CA ARG A 24 6.21 22.10 -15.21
C ARG A 24 6.64 23.29 -14.35
N ARG A 25 7.84 23.15 -13.78
CA ARG A 25 8.73 24.19 -13.23
C ARG A 25 8.43 24.66 -11.80
N VAL A 26 9.45 24.58 -10.95
CA VAL A 26 9.54 25.23 -9.63
C VAL A 26 10.66 26.26 -9.73
N GLY A 27 10.37 27.54 -9.47
CA GLY A 27 11.40 28.57 -9.32
C GLY A 27 11.80 28.67 -7.85
N VAL A 28 13.08 28.52 -7.55
CA VAL A 28 13.67 28.78 -6.23
C VAL A 28 14.51 30.05 -6.35
N VAL A 29 14.34 31.00 -5.42
CA VAL A 29 15.21 32.19 -5.30
C VAL A 29 16.31 31.86 -4.28
N ASP A 30 17.55 32.14 -4.66
CA ASP A 30 18.81 31.71 -4.05
C ASP A 30 18.94 31.92 -2.53
N VAL A 31 19.53 30.93 -1.88
CA VAL A 31 20.35 31.12 -0.68
C VAL A 31 21.68 30.39 -0.89
N ALA A 32 22.78 31.12 -0.78
CA ALA A 32 24.10 30.76 -1.26
C ALA A 32 24.71 29.51 -0.59
N GLY A 33 25.27 28.63 -1.41
CA GLY A 33 26.33 27.69 -1.03
C GLY A 33 26.02 26.20 -1.25
N VAL A 34 25.94 25.75 -2.50
CA VAL A 34 26.23 24.35 -2.90
C VAL A 34 26.82 24.36 -4.31
N GLU A 35 27.93 23.65 -4.52
CA GLU A 35 28.65 23.55 -5.79
C GLU A 35 27.85 22.83 -6.88
N ASP A 36 28.00 23.34 -8.11
CA ASP A 36 27.25 23.02 -9.32
C ASP A 36 27.72 21.67 -9.93
N LEU A 37 26.83 20.68 -9.99
CA LEU A 37 27.06 19.38 -10.64
C LEU A 37 26.24 19.28 -11.93
N ASP A 38 26.51 20.14 -12.91
CA ASP A 38 25.93 20.02 -14.25
C ASP A 38 26.95 20.32 -15.37
N GLN A 39 28.08 19.61 -15.35
CA GLN A 39 28.95 19.52 -16.53
C GLN A 39 28.76 18.17 -17.24
N PRO A 40 28.41 18.16 -18.54
CA PRO A 40 28.28 16.93 -19.31
C PRO A 40 29.65 16.33 -19.59
N ARG A 41 29.90 15.11 -19.09
CA ARG A 41 31.05 14.29 -19.49
C ARG A 41 30.70 13.45 -20.73
N ASP A 42 31.38 13.76 -21.82
CA ASP A 42 31.38 13.02 -23.09
C ASP A 42 31.99 11.61 -22.86
N VAL A 43 31.17 10.56 -22.99
CA VAL A 43 31.63 9.16 -22.91
C VAL A 43 31.33 8.46 -24.24
N ARG A 44 32.39 8.24 -25.03
CA ARG A 44 32.38 7.41 -26.25
C ARG A 44 32.20 5.92 -25.91
N PRO A 45 31.51 5.13 -26.74
CA PRO A 45 31.46 3.68 -26.59
C PRO A 45 32.74 3.01 -27.16
N PRO A 46 33.25 1.93 -26.56
CA PRO A 46 34.39 1.19 -27.10
C PRO A 46 33.97 0.26 -28.25
N GLY A 47 34.85 0.21 -29.26
CA GLY A 47 34.62 -0.38 -30.58
C GLY A 47 34.62 -1.91 -30.65
N ALA A 48 34.01 -2.38 -31.73
CA ALA A 48 33.98 -3.76 -32.18
C ALA A 48 35.36 -4.19 -32.70
N ASP A 49 35.83 -5.37 -32.25
CA ASP A 49 36.91 -6.08 -32.91
C ASP A 49 36.39 -7.40 -33.50
N ARG A 50 36.79 -7.65 -34.75
CA ARG A 50 36.35 -8.78 -35.57
C ARG A 50 37.32 -9.94 -35.39
N GLY A 51 36.81 -11.08 -34.94
CA GLY A 51 37.54 -12.36 -34.91
C GLY A 51 36.68 -13.51 -35.46
N THR A 52 36.92 -13.87 -36.71
CA THR A 52 36.30 -14.97 -37.46
C THR A 52 36.75 -16.33 -36.92
N ARG A 53 35.84 -17.29 -36.67
CA ARG A 53 35.85 -18.65 -37.28
C ARG A 53 34.81 -19.63 -36.72
N ALA A 54 34.17 -20.29 -37.69
CA ALA A 54 33.81 -21.71 -37.79
C ALA A 54 32.65 -22.30 -36.95
N ALA A 55 31.64 -22.70 -37.72
CA ALA A 55 30.54 -23.59 -37.38
C ALA A 55 30.99 -24.95 -36.83
N GLY A 56 30.23 -25.45 -35.86
CA GLY A 56 30.28 -26.82 -35.37
C GLY A 56 28.99 -27.13 -34.62
N GLY A 57 27.98 -27.66 -35.33
CA GLY A 57 26.74 -28.10 -34.71
C GLY A 57 26.99 -29.27 -33.78
N LEU A 58 26.39 -29.24 -32.58
CA LEU A 58 26.26 -30.43 -31.75
C LEU A 58 24.88 -30.51 -31.12
N ARG A 59 24.23 -31.62 -31.44
CA ARG A 59 22.88 -32.03 -31.09
C ARG A 59 22.71 -32.14 -29.58
N VAL A 60 21.69 -31.47 -29.04
CA VAL A 60 21.19 -31.72 -27.68
C VAL A 60 20.53 -33.10 -27.67
N ARG A 61 21.15 -34.07 -27.01
CA ARG A 61 20.53 -35.36 -26.68
C ARG A 61 19.74 -35.18 -25.40
N HIS A 62 18.44 -35.49 -25.44
CA HIS A 62 17.65 -35.72 -24.23
C HIS A 62 18.21 -36.94 -23.49
N ALA A 63 18.83 -36.71 -22.33
CA ALA A 63 19.15 -37.74 -21.37
C ALA A 63 17.97 -37.86 -20.39
N ASN A 64 17.21 -38.95 -20.51
CA ASN A 64 16.30 -39.39 -19.47
C ASN A 64 17.14 -39.94 -18.31
N THR A 65 17.29 -39.16 -17.25
CA THR A 65 17.85 -39.66 -15.98
C THR A 65 16.69 -40.13 -15.10
N VAL A 66 16.63 -41.45 -14.96
CA VAL A 66 15.82 -42.22 -14.03
C VAL A 66 16.01 -41.66 -12.61
N GLN A 67 14.91 -41.25 -11.97
CA GLN A 67 14.91 -40.85 -10.55
C GLN A 67 15.14 -42.09 -9.69
N ASP A 68 16.36 -42.27 -9.18
CA ASP A 68 16.63 -43.22 -8.09
C ASP A 68 15.99 -42.67 -6.81
N SER A 69 14.81 -43.20 -6.54
CA SER A 69 14.04 -42.95 -5.33
C SER A 69 14.67 -43.67 -4.15
N ARG A 70 15.71 -43.08 -3.55
CA ARG A 70 16.17 -43.41 -2.18
C ARG A 70 16.98 -42.25 -1.61
N HIS A 71 16.59 -41.81 -0.41
CA HIS A 71 17.26 -40.80 0.44
C HIS A 71 16.83 -39.33 0.28
N ARG A 72 15.59 -39.02 0.70
CA ARG A 72 15.18 -37.64 1.03
C ARG A 72 15.68 -37.34 2.45
N PRO A 73 16.55 -36.33 2.69
CA PRO A 73 16.94 -35.97 4.05
C PRO A 73 15.69 -35.52 4.81
N ARG A 74 15.48 -36.09 5.99
CA ARG A 74 14.41 -35.70 6.90
C ARG A 74 14.67 -34.26 7.30
N HIS A 75 13.83 -33.32 6.84
CA HIS A 75 13.76 -32.01 7.46
C HIS A 75 13.36 -32.23 8.92
N ALA A 76 14.33 -32.10 9.81
CA ALA A 76 14.09 -32.01 11.24
C ALA A 76 13.05 -30.90 11.44
N GLY A 77 11.93 -31.25 12.06
CA GLY A 77 10.80 -30.35 12.22
C GLY A 77 11.21 -29.10 12.97
N THR A 78 11.30 -27.98 12.26
CA THR A 78 11.10 -26.68 12.86
C THR A 78 9.66 -26.63 13.30
N VAL A 79 9.44 -26.60 14.61
CA VAL A 79 8.16 -26.19 15.18
C VAL A 79 7.88 -24.80 14.60
N THR A 80 7.00 -24.72 13.59
CA THR A 80 6.33 -23.46 13.29
C THR A 80 5.44 -23.19 14.49
N GLU A 81 5.96 -22.49 15.49
CA GLU A 81 5.10 -21.86 16.48
C GLU A 81 4.10 -21.02 15.69
N GLU A 82 2.84 -21.43 15.68
CA GLU A 82 1.78 -20.68 15.03
C GLU A 82 1.69 -19.35 15.79
N ILE A 83 2.27 -18.28 15.23
CA ILE A 83 2.28 -16.95 15.84
C ILE A 83 0.81 -16.49 15.92
N ARG A 84 0.21 -16.62 17.11
CA ARG A 84 -1.17 -16.22 17.38
C ARG A 84 -1.18 -14.85 18.03
N PHE A 85 -1.65 -13.85 17.29
CA PHE A 85 -1.85 -12.50 17.82
C PHE A 85 -3.15 -12.44 18.64
N THR A 86 -3.07 -11.87 19.85
CA THR A 86 -4.23 -11.56 20.69
C THR A 86 -5.00 -10.33 20.19
N THR A 87 -4.34 -9.51 19.37
CA THR A 87 -4.90 -8.36 18.67
C THR A 87 -5.08 -8.62 17.17
N LYS A 88 -5.81 -7.74 16.50
CA LYS A 88 -6.08 -7.83 15.05
C LYS A 88 -6.06 -6.43 14.45
N ILE A 89 -5.47 -6.28 13.27
CA ILE A 89 -5.69 -5.13 12.39
C ILE A 89 -6.75 -5.54 11.37
N ALA A 90 -7.79 -4.73 11.21
CA ALA A 90 -8.80 -4.92 10.20
C ALA A 90 -9.01 -3.65 9.37
N VAL A 91 -9.19 -3.84 8.07
CA VAL A 91 -9.67 -2.83 7.13
C VAL A 91 -11.00 -3.32 6.59
N LEU A 92 -12.02 -2.47 6.56
CA LEU A 92 -13.32 -2.74 5.96
C LEU A 92 -13.57 -1.70 4.86
N LEU A 93 -13.86 -2.17 3.65
CA LEU A 93 -14.09 -1.34 2.47
C LEU A 93 -15.51 -1.55 1.95
N HIS A 94 -16.08 -0.50 1.36
CA HIS A 94 -17.30 -0.63 0.58
C HIS A 94 -17.03 -1.49 -0.66
N ASP A 95 -17.97 -2.39 -0.98
CA ASP A 95 -17.84 -3.35 -2.07
C ASP A 95 -18.11 -2.79 -3.49
N ASP A 96 -18.59 -1.55 -3.61
CA ASP A 96 -18.89 -0.86 -4.87
C ASP A 96 -17.67 -0.12 -5.45
N LEU A 97 -16.63 0.08 -4.65
CA LEU A 97 -15.45 0.84 -5.04
C LEU A 97 -14.70 0.18 -6.20
N ALA A 98 -14.19 0.98 -7.13
CA ALA A 98 -13.24 0.48 -8.11
C ALA A 98 -11.99 -0.09 -7.43
N VAL A 99 -11.27 -1.02 -8.07
CA VAL A 99 -10.07 -1.66 -7.48
C VAL A 99 -9.04 -0.63 -7.05
N TRP A 100 -8.77 0.39 -7.88
CA TRP A 100 -7.81 1.44 -7.55
C TRP A 100 -8.26 2.28 -6.34
N GLN A 101 -9.56 2.53 -6.19
CA GLN A 101 -10.12 3.23 -5.02
C GLN A 101 -9.90 2.41 -3.76
N ARG A 102 -10.16 1.10 -3.80
CA ARG A 102 -9.92 0.18 -2.66
C ARG A 102 -8.46 0.22 -2.20
N LEU A 103 -7.52 0.19 -3.14
CA LEU A 103 -6.08 0.26 -2.85
C LEU A 103 -5.70 1.60 -2.21
N ASN A 104 -6.19 2.70 -2.77
CA ASN A 104 -5.94 4.04 -2.25
C ASN A 104 -6.52 4.23 -0.83
N VAL A 105 -7.80 3.88 -0.64
CA VAL A 105 -8.47 3.93 0.66
C VAL A 105 -7.74 3.07 1.68
N THR A 106 -7.35 1.84 1.33
CA THR A 106 -6.58 0.97 2.23
C THR A 106 -5.28 1.65 2.67
N ALA A 107 -4.51 2.23 1.74
CA ALA A 107 -3.25 2.90 2.04
C ALA A 107 -3.43 4.07 3.03
N PHE A 108 -4.45 4.92 2.81
CA PHE A 108 -4.76 6.02 3.74
C PHE A 108 -5.25 5.53 5.10
N LEU A 109 -6.08 4.49 5.14
CA LEU A 109 -6.64 3.99 6.39
C LEU A 109 -5.58 3.36 7.28
N VAL A 110 -4.67 2.55 6.71
CA VAL A 110 -3.62 1.88 7.49
C VAL A 110 -2.51 2.83 7.93
N SER A 111 -2.27 3.94 7.22
CA SER A 111 -1.30 4.94 7.66
C SER A 111 -1.70 5.59 8.98
N GLY A 112 -2.99 5.89 9.18
CA GLY A 112 -3.46 6.40 10.46
C GLY A 112 -3.45 5.37 11.59
N VAL A 113 -3.59 4.07 11.28
CA VAL A 113 -3.39 2.99 12.28
C VAL A 113 -1.91 2.92 12.71
N ALA A 114 -0.98 2.89 11.75
CA ALA A 114 0.46 2.87 12.04
C ALA A 114 0.91 4.12 12.81
N GLY A 115 0.39 5.30 12.46
CA GLY A 115 0.71 6.55 13.16
C GLY A 115 0.13 6.64 14.57
N ALA A 116 -0.99 5.97 14.84
CA ALA A 116 -1.64 5.98 16.16
C ALA A 116 -1.04 4.96 17.13
N GLU A 117 -0.47 3.86 16.62
CA GLU A 117 0.08 2.72 17.39
C GLU A 117 1.46 2.33 16.81
N PRO A 118 2.53 3.14 17.03
CA PRO A 118 3.85 2.89 16.47
C PRO A 118 4.44 1.52 16.84
N GLU A 119 4.04 0.94 17.97
CA GLU A 119 4.42 -0.39 18.43
C GLU A 119 3.92 -1.54 17.52
N LEU A 120 3.06 -1.26 16.54
CA LEU A 120 2.64 -2.23 15.55
C LEU A 120 3.66 -2.40 14.42
N LEU A 121 4.56 -1.45 14.26
CA LEU A 121 5.67 -1.55 13.30
C LEU A 121 6.76 -2.46 13.88
N GLY A 122 7.36 -3.26 13.00
CA GLY A 122 8.56 -4.03 13.32
C GLY A 122 9.83 -3.19 13.14
N GLU A 123 10.94 -3.88 12.92
CA GLU A 123 12.23 -3.25 12.60
C GLU A 123 12.35 -2.93 11.11
N PRO A 124 13.23 -1.98 10.73
CA PRO A 124 13.63 -1.78 9.33
C PRO A 124 14.04 -3.10 8.69
N TYR A 125 13.64 -3.28 7.43
CA TYR A 125 14.03 -4.45 6.65
C TYR A 125 15.39 -4.16 6.03
N ALA A 126 16.23 -5.17 5.86
CA ALA A 126 17.48 -5.04 5.12
C ALA A 126 17.57 -6.14 4.06
N ASP A 127 18.08 -5.80 2.88
CA ASP A 127 18.46 -6.82 1.90
C ASP A 127 19.79 -7.48 2.28
N ALA A 128 20.23 -8.45 1.46
CA ALA A 128 21.48 -9.17 1.71
C ALA A 128 22.74 -8.30 1.57
N ASP A 129 22.63 -7.13 0.93
CA ASP A 129 23.73 -6.18 0.73
C ASP A 129 23.78 -5.11 1.83
N GLY A 130 22.80 -5.12 2.74
CA GLY A 130 22.68 -4.17 3.85
C GLY A 130 21.94 -2.89 3.48
N THR A 131 21.24 -2.82 2.34
CA THR A 131 20.35 -1.70 2.01
C THR A 131 19.14 -1.74 2.95
N GLU A 132 18.93 -0.68 3.71
CA GLU A 132 17.78 -0.57 4.63
C GLU A 132 16.51 -0.10 3.91
N TYR A 133 15.37 -0.63 4.35
CA TYR A 133 14.02 -0.29 3.93
C TYR A 133 13.14 0.00 5.17
N LEU A 134 12.03 0.70 4.95
CA LEU A 134 11.09 1.06 6.02
C LEU A 134 10.52 -0.18 6.74
N PRO A 135 10.24 -0.07 8.06
CA PRO A 135 9.53 -1.11 8.79
C PRO A 135 8.08 -1.24 8.31
N MET A 136 7.51 -2.44 8.48
CA MET A 136 6.11 -2.74 8.19
C MET A 136 5.41 -3.31 9.43
N PHE A 137 4.08 -3.49 9.37
CA PHE A 137 3.34 -4.13 10.45
C PHE A 137 3.88 -5.53 10.76
N ARG A 138 4.11 -5.80 12.04
CA ARG A 138 4.50 -7.14 12.54
C ARG A 138 3.35 -8.13 12.65
N GLN A 139 2.12 -7.70 12.38
CA GLN A 139 0.92 -8.54 12.38
C GLN A 139 0.16 -8.37 11.05
N PRO A 140 -0.52 -9.41 10.55
CA PRO A 140 -1.29 -9.32 9.32
C PRO A 140 -2.40 -8.26 9.37
N VAL A 141 -2.62 -7.57 8.25
CA VAL A 141 -3.78 -6.70 8.04
C VAL A 141 -4.87 -7.52 7.34
N MET A 142 -6.00 -7.70 8.02
CA MET A 142 -7.14 -8.45 7.48
C MET A 142 -8.09 -7.49 6.75
N VAL A 143 -8.25 -7.66 5.44
CA VAL A 143 -9.09 -6.79 4.61
C VAL A 143 -10.46 -7.43 4.37
N PHE A 144 -11.52 -6.66 4.59
CA PHE A 144 -12.91 -7.08 4.47
C PHE A 144 -13.67 -6.17 3.50
N ALA A 145 -14.77 -6.69 2.95
CA ALA A 145 -15.71 -5.95 2.12
C ALA A 145 -17.15 -6.08 2.65
N GLY A 146 -17.94 -5.02 2.50
CA GLY A 146 -19.37 -5.00 2.78
C GLY A 146 -20.08 -3.85 2.05
N ASP A 147 -21.39 -3.85 2.08
CA ASP A 147 -22.21 -2.74 1.58
C ASP A 147 -22.27 -1.58 2.60
N GLY A 148 -22.95 -0.49 2.23
CA GLY A 148 -23.11 0.68 3.08
C GLY A 148 -23.73 0.39 4.46
N ASP A 149 -24.66 -0.56 4.55
CA ASP A 149 -25.29 -0.95 5.81
C ASP A 149 -24.29 -1.65 6.74
N VAL A 150 -23.44 -2.52 6.20
CA VAL A 150 -22.35 -3.17 6.93
C VAL A 150 -21.35 -2.13 7.45
N LEU A 151 -20.98 -1.15 6.62
CA LEU A 151 -20.06 -0.05 7.00
C LEU A 151 -20.66 0.82 8.10
N ARG A 152 -21.93 1.25 7.95
CA ARG A 152 -22.67 2.02 8.96
C ARG A 152 -22.74 1.28 10.30
N ALA A 153 -23.06 -0.01 10.26
CA ALA A 153 -23.11 -0.84 11.46
C ALA A 153 -21.72 -1.02 12.10
N ALA A 154 -20.66 -1.23 11.31
CA ALA A 154 -19.30 -1.34 11.81
C ALA A 154 -18.82 -0.04 12.47
N HIS A 155 -19.05 1.11 11.83
CA HIS A 155 -18.77 2.43 12.38
C HIS A 155 -19.47 2.64 13.75
N GLY A 156 -20.77 2.36 13.85
CA GLY A 156 -21.51 2.46 15.12
C GLY A 156 -21.00 1.50 16.21
N ARG A 157 -20.63 0.26 15.84
CA ARG A 157 -20.04 -0.71 16.78
C ARG A 157 -18.66 -0.29 17.27
N ALA A 158 -17.82 0.28 16.41
CA ALA A 158 -16.50 0.76 16.80
C ALA A 158 -16.62 1.90 17.82
N LEU A 159 -17.48 2.88 17.54
CA LEU A 159 -17.76 4.01 18.45
C LEU A 159 -18.33 3.57 19.80
N SER A 160 -19.38 2.74 19.79
CA SER A 160 -20.01 2.25 21.03
C SER A 160 -19.07 1.40 21.91
N ARG A 161 -17.97 0.89 21.34
CA ARG A 161 -16.92 0.16 22.05
C ARG A 161 -15.75 1.03 22.47
N GLY A 162 -15.76 2.33 22.15
CA GLY A 162 -14.66 3.25 22.44
C GLY A 162 -13.36 2.89 21.71
N LEU A 163 -13.43 2.19 20.58
CA LEU A 163 -12.25 1.87 19.79
C LEU A 163 -11.81 3.11 19.00
N ARG A 164 -10.49 3.28 18.85
CA ARG A 164 -9.90 4.26 17.94
C ARG A 164 -9.81 3.62 16.55
N PHE A 165 -10.20 4.36 15.51
CA PHE A 165 -10.19 3.86 14.14
C PHE A 165 -10.07 5.02 13.15
N THR A 166 -9.56 4.72 11.96
CA THR A 166 -9.51 5.65 10.83
C THR A 166 -10.78 5.50 9.98
N VAL A 167 -11.20 6.59 9.33
CA VAL A 167 -12.35 6.62 8.42
C VAL A 167 -11.96 7.24 7.09
N PHE A 168 -12.59 6.73 6.04
CA PHE A 168 -12.58 7.31 4.70
C PHE A 168 -14.03 7.45 4.25
N THR A 169 -14.46 8.68 3.97
CA THR A 169 -15.81 8.96 3.46
C THR A 169 -15.75 9.26 1.97
N ARG A 170 -16.86 9.08 1.26
CA ARG A 170 -16.89 9.15 -0.21
C ARG A 170 -16.45 10.51 -0.75
N GLU A 171 -16.74 11.58 -0.01
CA GLU A 171 -16.41 12.96 -0.33
C GLU A 171 -14.89 13.19 -0.49
N LEU A 172 -14.06 12.38 0.16
CA LEU A 172 -12.59 12.52 0.13
C LEU A 172 -12.00 12.17 -1.24
N PHE A 173 -12.76 11.52 -2.12
CA PHE A 173 -12.32 11.32 -3.50
C PHE A 173 -12.37 12.61 -4.33
N ALA A 174 -13.13 13.63 -3.89
CA ALA A 174 -13.29 14.90 -4.59
C ALA A 174 -12.34 15.99 -4.07
N THR A 175 -11.52 15.70 -3.06
CA THR A 175 -10.60 16.64 -2.41
C THR A 175 -9.15 16.31 -2.78
N GLY A 176 -8.26 17.32 -2.66
CA GLY A 176 -6.86 17.21 -3.07
C GLY A 176 -5.82 17.23 -1.94
N ASN A 177 -6.22 17.49 -0.69
CA ASN A 177 -5.30 17.64 0.44
C ASN A 177 -5.96 17.33 1.79
N ASP A 178 -5.14 17.08 2.81
CA ASP A 178 -5.61 16.73 4.17
C ASP A 178 -6.54 17.77 4.80
N ARG A 179 -6.25 19.06 4.62
CA ARG A 179 -7.06 20.14 5.22
C ARG A 179 -8.49 20.07 4.70
N ASP A 180 -8.65 19.92 3.39
CA ASP A 180 -9.95 19.83 2.74
C ASP A 180 -10.64 18.49 3.05
N ASN A 181 -9.88 17.39 3.13
CA ASN A 181 -10.40 16.09 3.59
C ASN A 181 -11.04 16.22 4.98
N ARG A 182 -10.32 16.81 5.93
CA ARG A 182 -10.80 16.99 7.31
C ARG A 182 -11.98 17.95 7.37
N ALA A 183 -11.99 19.01 6.56
CA ALA A 183 -13.12 19.93 6.47
C ALA A 183 -14.38 19.23 5.92
N ALA A 184 -14.24 18.39 4.88
CA ALA A 184 -15.35 17.62 4.32
C ALA A 184 -15.97 16.67 5.35
N VAL A 185 -15.16 15.92 6.11
CA VAL A 185 -15.66 15.06 7.19
C VAL A 185 -16.34 15.89 8.29
N ALA A 186 -15.74 17.01 8.69
CA ALA A 186 -16.26 17.85 9.76
C ALA A 186 -17.60 18.54 9.41
N ALA A 187 -17.91 18.71 8.12
CA ALA A 187 -19.15 19.31 7.64
C ALA A 187 -20.37 18.38 7.77
N VAL A 188 -20.16 17.07 7.94
CA VAL A 188 -21.22 16.07 7.95
C VAL A 188 -21.42 15.52 9.36
N ARG A 189 -22.68 15.37 9.78
CA ARG A 189 -22.96 14.76 11.09
C ARG A 189 -22.52 13.30 11.06
N ARG A 190 -22.02 12.82 12.20
CA ARG A 190 -21.57 11.44 12.40
C ARG A 190 -22.51 10.37 11.80
N ASP A 191 -23.82 10.51 12.01
CA ASP A 191 -24.81 9.51 11.57
C ASP A 191 -25.18 9.66 10.09
N ASP A 192 -24.68 10.69 9.41
CA ASP A 192 -24.93 11.00 8.01
C ASP A 192 -23.66 10.80 7.15
N LEU A 193 -22.54 10.36 7.74
CA LEU A 193 -21.29 10.09 7.00
C LEU A 193 -21.48 8.96 5.99
N ASP A 194 -21.13 9.20 4.73
CA ASP A 194 -21.01 8.16 3.69
C ASP A 194 -19.65 7.45 3.80
N VAL A 195 -19.54 6.56 4.79
CA VAL A 195 -18.30 5.82 5.08
C VAL A 195 -18.09 4.74 4.02
N VAL A 196 -17.03 4.91 3.22
CA VAL A 196 -16.60 3.94 2.20
C VAL A 196 -15.42 3.07 2.65
N GLY A 197 -14.78 3.43 3.76
CA GLY A 197 -13.79 2.59 4.40
C GLY A 197 -13.51 2.96 5.85
N LEU A 198 -13.11 1.97 6.65
CA LEU A 198 -12.60 2.19 8.01
C LEU A 198 -11.50 1.17 8.33
N ALA A 199 -10.55 1.53 9.19
CA ALA A 199 -9.57 0.59 9.71
C ALA A 199 -9.32 0.78 11.20
N LEU A 200 -9.08 -0.34 11.88
CA LEU A 200 -8.93 -0.38 13.32
C LEU A 200 -7.97 -1.47 13.75
N HIS A 201 -7.34 -1.25 14.91
CA HIS A 201 -6.59 -2.24 15.64
C HIS A 201 -7.19 -2.38 17.06
N GLY A 202 -7.11 -3.59 17.62
CA GLY A 202 -7.54 -3.83 18.99
C GLY A 202 -7.66 -5.31 19.33
N PRO A 203 -8.25 -5.66 20.49
CA PRO A 203 -8.48 -7.05 20.90
C PRO A 203 -9.28 -7.81 19.84
N ARG A 204 -8.82 -9.01 19.47
CA ARG A 204 -9.38 -9.79 18.35
C ARG A 204 -10.90 -9.93 18.42
N ASN A 205 -11.43 -10.28 19.59
CA ASN A 205 -12.88 -10.43 19.81
C ASN A 205 -13.65 -9.12 19.59
N ALA A 206 -13.09 -7.97 19.96
CA ALA A 206 -13.72 -6.67 19.75
C ALA A 206 -13.74 -6.32 18.26
N VAL A 207 -12.62 -6.50 17.56
CA VAL A 207 -12.49 -6.26 16.12
C VAL A 207 -13.45 -7.17 15.33
N ASP A 208 -13.53 -8.46 15.66
CA ASP A 208 -14.44 -9.40 15.01
C ASP A 208 -15.91 -9.02 15.18
N LYS A 209 -16.29 -8.43 16.34
CA LYS A 209 -17.64 -7.90 16.54
C LYS A 209 -17.90 -6.65 15.72
N VAL A 210 -16.91 -5.78 15.52
CA VAL A 210 -17.03 -4.58 14.68
C VAL A 210 -17.32 -4.99 13.23
N VAL A 211 -16.48 -5.85 12.65
CA VAL A 211 -16.59 -6.27 11.24
C VAL A 211 -17.64 -7.36 10.99
N LYS A 212 -18.48 -7.68 11.97
CA LYS A 212 -19.54 -8.69 11.83
C LYS A 212 -20.48 -8.34 10.67
N GLY A 213 -20.66 -9.28 9.74
CA GLY A 213 -21.48 -9.12 8.54
C GLY A 213 -20.66 -8.84 7.28
N ALA A 214 -19.41 -8.40 7.44
CA ALA A 214 -18.49 -8.26 6.32
C ALA A 214 -17.93 -9.62 5.87
N ARG A 215 -17.47 -9.67 4.62
CA ARG A 215 -16.80 -10.83 4.01
C ARG A 215 -15.31 -10.54 3.89
N LEU A 216 -14.47 -11.57 4.02
CA LEU A 216 -13.04 -11.41 3.74
C LEU A 216 -12.87 -11.03 2.26
N HIS A 217 -12.04 -10.03 1.99
CA HIS A 217 -11.75 -9.54 0.65
C HIS A 217 -10.90 -10.57 -0.13
N HIS A 218 -11.05 -10.65 -1.46
CA HIS A 218 -10.45 -11.66 -2.34
C HIS A 218 -9.56 -11.03 -3.42
#